data_AF-A0A2V8SQB9-F1
#
_entry.id   AF-A0A2V8SQB9-F1
#
_cell.length_a   1.000
_cell.length_b   1.000
_cell.length_c   1.000
_cell.angle_alpha   90.00
_cell.angle_beta   90.00
_cell.angle_gamma   90.00
#
_symmetry.space_group_name_H-M   'P 1'
#
loop_
_entity.id
_entity.type
_entity.pdbx_description
1 polymer ?
#
loop_
_entity_poly.entity_id
_entity_poly.type
_entity_poly.pdbx_seq_one_letter_code
_entity_poly.pdbx_strand_id
1 'polypeptide(L)'
;MLFLFDEVDFVQTQNLPLRDLWLFLPVGYIFTILIETPILFIGLPAPLTRHQKLLCGVWLTACTYPIVVLVLPAIFFGMPRWQYLAVAETFAPVGECIIFWLAFRSKGLLDTSGWIRSFVVISVANLASFGAGEVLNYFEWFGMF
;
A
#
# COMPACT_ATOMS: atom_id res chain seq x y z
N MET A 1 2.69 -15.21 25.79
CA MET A 1 1.69 -14.36 26.46
C MET A 1 1.13 -13.46 25.36
N LEU A 2 0.34 -13.91 24.38
CA LEU A 2 -0.95 -14.62 24.37
C LEU A 2 -1.96 -14.03 25.36
N PHE A 3 -3.08 -13.52 24.82
CA PHE A 3 -4.31 -13.00 25.46
C PHE A 3 -4.34 -11.54 25.95
N LEU A 4 -4.40 -10.57 25.02
CA LEU A 4 -4.92 -9.22 25.35
C LEU A 4 -5.61 -8.49 24.18
N PHE A 5 -5.95 -9.20 23.09
CA PHE A 5 -6.67 -8.65 21.93
C PHE A 5 -7.77 -9.61 21.41
N ASP A 6 -8.29 -10.47 22.29
CA ASP A 6 -9.59 -11.12 22.05
C ASP A 6 -10.66 -10.12 22.49
N GLU A 7 -11.68 -9.91 21.66
CA GLU A 7 -12.88 -9.09 21.92
C GLU A 7 -12.73 -7.57 21.79
N VAL A 8 -12.24 -7.13 20.64
CA VAL A 8 -12.86 -5.94 20.06
C VAL A 8 -13.48 -6.41 18.77
N ASP A 9 -14.82 -6.37 18.69
CA ASP A 9 -15.61 -6.46 17.46
C ASP A 9 -15.28 -5.25 16.59
N PHE A 10 -14.02 -5.17 16.14
CA PHE A 10 -13.63 -4.29 15.07
C PHE A 10 -14.41 -4.77 13.86
N VAL A 11 -15.20 -3.89 13.27
CA VAL A 11 -15.77 -4.08 11.95
C VAL A 11 -14.58 -4.21 10.99
N GLN A 12 -14.13 -5.44 10.85
CA GLN A 12 -12.98 -5.81 10.07
C GLN A 12 -13.31 -5.50 8.61
N THR A 13 -12.48 -4.68 7.97
CA THR A 13 -12.61 -4.37 6.54
C THR A 13 -12.73 -5.62 5.67
N GLN A 14 -12.02 -6.68 6.03
CA GLN A 14 -12.12 -7.98 5.36
C GLN A 14 -13.54 -8.60 5.39
N ASN A 15 -14.37 -8.24 6.37
CA ASN A 15 -15.72 -8.74 6.55
C ASN A 15 -16.80 -7.73 6.12
N LEU A 16 -16.40 -6.56 5.61
CA LEU A 16 -17.36 -5.60 5.09
C LEU A 16 -18.07 -6.15 3.84
N PRO A 17 -19.35 -5.78 3.63
CA PRO A 17 -20.01 -6.00 2.35
C PRO A 17 -19.16 -5.43 1.21
N LEU A 18 -19.01 -6.18 0.10
CA LEU A 18 -18.22 -5.75 -1.05
C LEU A 18 -18.56 -4.30 -1.50
N ARG A 19 -19.83 -3.91 -1.39
CA ARG A 19 -20.30 -2.54 -1.72
C ARG A 19 -19.54 -1.45 -0.94
N ASP A 20 -19.24 -1.67 0.33
CA ASP A 20 -18.59 -0.69 1.19
C ASP A 20 -17.09 -0.60 0.86
N LEU A 21 -16.47 -1.73 0.49
CA LEU A 21 -15.10 -1.76 -0.03
C LEU A 21 -14.94 -0.97 -1.34
N TRP A 22 -15.94 -1.01 -2.22
CA TRP A 22 -15.95 -0.21 -3.45
C TRP A 22 -16.07 1.30 -3.20
N LEU A 23 -16.82 1.70 -2.17
CA LEU A 23 -16.91 3.11 -1.77
C LEU A 23 -15.64 3.59 -1.07
N PHE A 24 -15.00 2.71 -0.31
CA PHE A 24 -13.75 2.96 0.37
C PHE A 24 -12.58 3.11 -0.61
N LEU A 25 -12.53 2.31 -1.67
CA LEU A 25 -11.44 2.29 -2.65
C LEU A 25 -10.97 3.68 -3.13
N PRO A 26 -11.82 4.59 -3.65
CA PRO A 26 -11.35 5.90 -4.10
C PRO A 26 -10.82 6.78 -2.97
N VAL A 27 -11.41 6.70 -1.78
CA VAL A 27 -11.02 7.52 -0.62
C VAL A 27 -9.66 7.06 -0.10
N GLY A 28 -9.53 5.76 0.15
CA GLY A 28 -8.28 5.21 0.65
C GLY A 28 -7.17 5.25 -0.39
N TYR A 29 -7.49 5.15 -1.69
CA TYR A 29 -6.50 5.36 -2.77
C TYR A 29 -5.90 6.77 -2.74
N ILE A 30 -6.74 7.81 -2.62
CA ILE A 30 -6.25 9.19 -2.52
C ILE A 30 -5.40 9.37 -1.26
N PHE A 31 -5.85 8.82 -0.13
CA PHE A 31 -5.10 8.85 1.13
C PHE A 31 -3.72 8.21 0.98
N THR A 32 -3.65 7.01 0.40
CA THR A 32 -2.39 6.29 0.14
C THR A 32 -1.47 7.12 -0.74
N ILE A 33 -1.96 7.70 -1.84
CA ILE A 33 -1.17 8.59 -2.70
C ILE A 33 -0.61 9.78 -1.93
N LEU A 34 -1.41 10.41 -1.06
CA LEU A 34 -0.99 11.57 -0.28
C LEU A 34 0.17 11.24 0.67
N ILE A 35 0.24 10.01 1.18
CA ILE A 35 1.33 9.54 2.04
C ILE A 35 2.54 9.06 1.23
N GLU A 36 2.33 8.28 0.17
CA GLU A 36 3.42 7.66 -0.59
C GLU A 36 4.16 8.66 -1.48
N THR A 37 3.42 9.51 -2.18
CA THR A 37 3.99 10.47 -3.13
C THR A 37 5.09 11.36 -2.54
N PRO A 38 4.97 11.97 -1.34
CA PRO A 38 6.06 12.76 -0.77
C PRO A 38 7.30 11.90 -0.45
N ILE A 39 7.12 10.68 0.04
CA ILE A 39 8.21 9.74 0.34
C ILE A 39 8.94 9.38 -0.96
N LEU A 40 8.21 9.03 -2.02
CA LEU A 40 8.78 8.71 -3.32
C LEU A 40 9.46 9.94 -3.95
N PHE A 41 8.86 11.12 -3.85
CA PHE A 41 9.39 12.35 -4.45
C PHE A 41 10.77 12.71 -3.89
N ILE A 42 10.93 12.59 -2.57
CA ILE A 42 12.18 12.87 -1.86
C ILE A 42 13.16 11.70 -1.98
N GLY A 43 12.66 10.46 -1.84
CA GLY A 43 13.46 9.25 -1.73
C GLY A 43 14.02 8.77 -3.06
N LEU A 44 13.26 8.87 -4.16
CA LEU A 44 13.68 8.36 -5.47
C LEU A 44 14.91 9.11 -6.00
N PRO A 45 15.81 8.42 -6.73
CA PRO A 45 17.08 8.98 -7.18
C PRO A 45 16.90 10.13 -8.19
N ALA A 46 17.91 11.00 -8.26
CA ALA A 46 17.91 12.22 -9.09
C ALA A 46 17.74 12.03 -10.61
N PRO A 47 18.17 10.91 -11.24
CA PRO A 47 17.97 10.69 -12.67
C PRO A 47 16.50 10.63 -13.12
N LEU A 48 15.57 10.42 -12.18
CA LEU A 48 14.13 10.44 -12.47
C LEU A 48 13.60 11.88 -12.44
N THR A 49 12.86 12.26 -13.48
CA THR A 49 12.25 13.59 -13.55
C THR A 49 11.17 13.76 -12.47
N ARG A 50 10.91 15.01 -12.07
CA ARG A 50 9.88 15.31 -11.06
C ARG A 50 8.51 14.75 -11.44
N HIS A 51 8.14 14.83 -12.73
CA HIS A 51 6.91 14.24 -13.25
C HIS A 51 6.90 12.71 -13.13
N GLN A 52 8.02 12.04 -13.42
CA GLN A 52 8.11 10.59 -13.26
C GLN A 52 7.93 10.17 -11.80
N LYS A 53 8.51 10.90 -10.85
CA LYS A 53 8.35 10.61 -9.42
C LYS A 53 6.91 10.77 -8.94
N LEU A 54 6.22 11.84 -9.36
CA LEU A 54 4.81 12.05 -9.04
C LEU A 54 3.92 10.99 -9.68
N LEU A 55 4.15 10.67 -10.96
CA LEU A 55 3.40 9.62 -11.65
C LEU A 55 3.64 8.24 -11.03
N CYS A 56 4.84 7.96 -10.51
CA CYS A 56 5.08 6.70 -9.79
C CYS A 56 4.17 6.58 -8.57
N GLY A 57 4.04 7.64 -7.75
CA GLY A 57 3.17 7.60 -6.57
C GLY A 57 1.69 7.42 -6.89
N VAL A 58 1.22 7.84 -8.06
CA VAL A 58 -0.17 7.61 -8.46
C VAL A 58 -0.34 6.23 -9.11
N TRP A 59 0.57 5.87 -10.02
CA TRP A 59 0.40 4.73 -10.91
C TRP A 59 0.76 3.39 -10.27
N LEU A 60 1.79 3.34 -9.43
CA LEU A 60 2.18 2.11 -8.72
C LEU A 60 1.02 1.64 -7.83
N THR A 61 0.53 2.55 -6.99
CA THR A 61 -0.63 2.35 -6.11
C THR A 61 -1.90 2.00 -6.90
N ALA A 62 -2.11 2.57 -8.09
CA ALA A 62 -3.29 2.27 -8.91
C ALA A 62 -3.38 0.78 -9.30
N CYS A 63 -2.24 0.12 -9.44
CA CYS A 63 -2.16 -1.29 -9.83
C CYS A 63 -2.26 -2.24 -8.64
N THR A 64 -1.76 -1.85 -7.47
CA THR A 64 -1.67 -2.71 -6.27
C THR A 64 -2.84 -2.52 -5.32
N TYR A 65 -3.32 -1.28 -5.15
CA TYR A 65 -4.33 -0.93 -4.17
C TYR A 65 -5.69 -1.62 -4.39
N PRO A 66 -6.26 -1.71 -5.61
CA PRO A 66 -7.50 -2.44 -5.82
C PRO A 66 -7.41 -3.92 -5.44
N ILE A 67 -6.22 -4.52 -5.61
CA ILE A 67 -5.99 -5.92 -5.21
C ILE A 67 -5.99 -6.02 -3.69
N VAL A 68 -5.29 -5.12 -3.00
CA VAL A 68 -5.24 -5.10 -1.53
C VAL A 68 -6.61 -4.82 -0.91
N VAL A 69 -7.43 -3.97 -1.51
CA VAL A 69 -8.72 -3.55 -0.93
C VAL A 69 -9.92 -4.40 -1.37
N LEU A 70 -9.90 -4.98 -2.57
CA LEU A 70 -11.04 -5.76 -3.06
C LEU A 70 -10.74 -7.26 -3.07
N VAL A 71 -9.57 -7.64 -3.59
CA VAL A 71 -9.26 -9.03 -3.87
C VAL A 71 -8.77 -9.77 -2.62
N LEU A 72 -7.84 -9.18 -1.87
CA LEU A 72 -7.34 -9.80 -0.65
C LEU A 72 -8.44 -9.98 0.41
N PRO A 73 -9.31 -8.99 0.71
CA PRO A 73 -10.46 -9.18 1.58
C PRO A 73 -11.37 -10.33 1.16
N ALA A 74 -11.66 -10.45 -0.13
CA ALA A 74 -12.50 -11.53 -0.65
C ALA A 74 -11.85 -12.92 -0.51
N ILE A 75 -10.53 -13.02 -0.67
CA ILE A 75 -9.78 -14.28 -0.50
C ILE A 75 -9.65 -14.64 0.98
N PHE A 76 -9.44 -13.65 1.84
CA PHE A 76 -9.20 -13.82 3.27
C PHE A 76 -10.47 -13.71 4.14
N PHE A 77 -11.65 -13.74 3.52
CA PHE A 77 -12.92 -13.69 4.23
C PHE A 77 -13.03 -14.84 5.25
N GLY A 78 -13.32 -14.50 6.51
CA GLY A 78 -13.40 -15.47 7.60
C GLY A 78 -12.06 -16.00 8.13
N MET A 79 -10.92 -15.50 7.62
CA MET A 79 -9.59 -15.80 8.15
C MET A 79 -9.14 -14.74 9.18
N PRO A 80 -8.17 -15.08 10.06
CA PRO A 80 -7.69 -14.12 11.05
C PRO A 80 -6.92 -12.98 10.38
N ARG A 81 -7.19 -11.73 10.82
CA ARG A 81 -6.67 -10.49 10.23
C ARG A 81 -5.15 -10.48 10.01
N TRP A 82 -4.36 -11.07 10.91
CA TRP A 82 -2.90 -11.10 10.77
C TRP A 82 -2.42 -11.79 9.47
N GLN A 83 -3.17 -12.77 8.95
CA GLN A 83 -2.85 -13.42 7.68
C GLN A 83 -3.07 -12.47 6.51
N TYR A 84 -4.20 -11.76 6.51
CA TYR A 84 -4.48 -10.70 5.55
C TYR A 84 -3.39 -9.61 5.59
N LEU A 85 -3.07 -9.08 6.78
CA LEU A 85 -2.08 -8.02 6.94
C LEU A 85 -0.70 -8.47 6.44
N ALA A 86 -0.22 -9.66 6.86
CA ALA A 86 1.09 -10.16 6.45
C ALA A 86 1.20 -10.31 4.92
N VAL A 87 0.12 -10.74 4.27
CA VAL A 87 0.08 -10.87 2.80
C VAL A 87 -0.01 -9.50 2.14
N ALA A 88 -0.84 -8.58 2.64
CA ALA A 88 -0.97 -7.22 2.10
C ALA A 88 0.35 -6.43 2.21
N GLU A 89 0.99 -6.45 3.38
CA GLU A 89 2.27 -5.80 3.67
C GLU A 89 3.43 -6.34 2.83
N THR A 90 3.33 -7.59 2.36
CA THR A 90 4.34 -8.17 1.46
C THR A 90 4.00 -7.94 0.00
N PHE A 91 2.73 -8.10 -0.36
CA PHE A 91 2.23 -8.03 -1.73
C PHE A 91 2.40 -6.64 -2.33
N ALA A 92 2.00 -5.60 -1.60
CA ALA A 92 2.03 -4.24 -2.14
C ALA A 92 3.47 -3.77 -2.46
N PRO A 93 4.45 -3.84 -1.53
CA PRO A 93 5.83 -3.45 -1.82
C PRO A 93 6.46 -4.26 -2.95
N VAL A 94 6.25 -5.58 -2.97
CA VAL A 94 6.82 -6.46 -4.00
C VAL A 94 6.20 -6.15 -5.36
N GLY A 95 4.88 -6.01 -5.42
CA GLY A 95 4.14 -5.67 -6.64
C GLY A 95 4.60 -4.34 -7.21
N GLU A 96 4.71 -3.30 -6.38
CA GLU A 96 5.15 -1.98 -6.82
C GLU A 96 6.61 -1.96 -7.25
N CYS A 97 7.51 -2.67 -6.56
CA CYS A 97 8.90 -2.81 -6.98
C CYS A 97 9.00 -3.49 -8.36
N ILE A 98 8.20 -4.53 -8.62
CA ILE A 98 8.16 -5.21 -9.93
C ILE A 98 7.65 -4.27 -11.01
N ILE A 99 6.54 -3.55 -10.76
CA ILE A 99 5.95 -2.62 -11.73
C ILE A 99 6.93 -1.47 -12.03
N PHE A 100 7.55 -0.91 -10.99
CA PHE A 100 8.57 0.12 -11.14
C PHE A 100 9.77 -0.38 -11.96
N TRP A 101 10.26 -1.59 -11.67
CA TRP A 101 11.32 -2.21 -12.46
C TRP A 101 10.93 -2.37 -13.92
N LEU A 102 9.74 -2.89 -14.22
CA LEU A 102 9.25 -3.03 -15.59
C LEU A 102 9.17 -1.69 -16.32
N ALA A 103 8.77 -0.62 -15.63
CA ALA A 103 8.62 0.71 -16.21
C ALA A 103 9.95 1.42 -16.55
N PHE A 104 11.02 1.14 -15.80
CA PHE A 104 12.29 1.88 -15.91
C PHE A 104 13.50 1.05 -16.35
N ARG A 105 13.43 -0.29 -16.35
CA ARG A 105 14.57 -1.17 -16.71
C ARG A 105 15.16 -0.92 -18.10
N SER A 106 14.33 -0.58 -19.08
CA SER A 106 14.78 -0.38 -20.48
C SER A 106 15.37 1.00 -20.73
N LYS A 107 15.24 1.94 -19.78
CA LYS A 107 15.64 3.34 -19.97
C LYS A 107 17.10 3.61 -19.56
N GLY A 108 17.76 2.66 -18.90
CA GLY A 108 19.16 2.80 -18.48
C GLY A 108 19.42 4.00 -17.54
N LEU A 109 18.39 4.51 -16.86
CA LEU A 109 18.46 5.73 -16.05
C LEU A 109 19.09 5.52 -14.68
N LEU A 110 19.09 4.29 -14.18
CA LEU A 110 19.48 3.94 -12.81
C LEU A 110 20.64 2.95 -12.84
N ASP A 111 21.66 3.24 -12.04
CA ASP A 111 22.71 2.32 -11.67
C ASP A 111 22.22 1.34 -10.59
N THR A 112 23.05 0.35 -10.24
CA THR A 112 22.69 -0.66 -9.22
C THR A 112 22.31 -0.02 -7.87
N SER A 113 23.01 1.04 -7.46
CA SER A 113 22.69 1.76 -6.22
C SER A 113 21.34 2.46 -6.32
N GLY A 114 21.06 3.14 -7.44
CA GLY A 114 19.78 3.77 -7.72
C GLY A 114 18.60 2.79 -7.71
N TRP A 115 18.80 1.57 -8.21
CA TRP A 115 17.79 0.50 -8.15
C TRP A 115 17.49 0.05 -6.72
N ILE A 116 18.52 -0.30 -5.95
CA ILE A 116 18.36 -0.74 -4.55
C ILE A 116 17.67 0.37 -3.73
N ARG A 117 18.15 1.61 -3.89
CA ARG A 117 17.54 2.78 -3.23
C ARG A 117 16.07 2.93 -3.62
N SER A 118 15.72 2.75 -4.90
CA SER A 118 14.33 2.88 -5.35
C SER A 118 13.44 1.81 -4.72
N PHE A 119 13.88 0.55 -4.67
CA PHE A 119 13.12 -0.51 -4.02
C PHE A 119 12.94 -0.27 -2.53
N VAL A 120 13.98 0.15 -1.82
CA VAL A 120 13.86 0.51 -0.39
C VAL A 120 12.87 1.64 -0.20
N VAL A 121 12.95 2.70 -1.01
CA VAL A 121 12.06 3.86 -0.91
C VAL A 121 10.61 3.49 -1.21
N ILE A 122 10.36 2.65 -2.22
CA ILE A 122 9.01 2.16 -2.56
C ILE A 122 8.44 1.33 -1.42
N SER A 123 9.23 0.40 -0.87
CA SER A 123 8.78 -0.41 0.27
C SER A 123 8.51 0.45 1.51
N VAL A 124 9.35 1.44 1.81
CA VAL A 124 9.12 2.38 2.92
C VAL A 124 7.86 3.20 2.69
N ALA A 125 7.58 3.65 1.47
CA ALA A 125 6.36 4.38 1.15
C ALA A 125 5.11 3.53 1.39
N ASN A 126 5.10 2.27 0.89
CA ASN A 126 4.00 1.33 1.09
C ASN A 126 3.77 1.01 2.57
N LEU A 127 4.83 0.72 3.33
CA LEU A 127 4.70 0.43 4.75
C LEU A 127 4.25 1.66 5.55
N ALA A 128 4.66 2.86 5.14
CA ALA A 128 4.19 4.09 5.77
C ALA A 128 2.71 4.36 5.50
N SER A 129 2.23 4.13 4.28
CA SER A 129 0.82 4.30 3.94
C SER A 129 -0.07 3.25 4.63
N PHE A 130 0.41 2.02 4.70
CA PHE A 130 -0.24 0.95 5.44
C PHE A 130 -0.31 1.24 6.94
N GLY A 131 0.82 1.62 7.56
CA GLY A 131 0.88 1.99 8.97
C GLY A 131 0.01 3.20 9.29
N ALA A 132 -0.06 4.19 8.39
CA ALA A 132 -0.98 5.31 8.53
C ALA A 132 -2.45 4.86 8.48
N GLY A 133 -2.79 3.91 7.60
CA GLY A 133 -4.11 3.28 7.56
C GLY A 133 -4.47 2.58 8.87
N GLU A 134 -3.54 1.82 9.45
CA GLU A 134 -3.74 1.16 10.75
C GLU A 134 -3.91 2.15 11.91
N VAL A 135 -3.19 3.28 11.90
CA VAL A 135 -3.40 4.34 12.90
C VAL A 135 -4.79 4.96 12.76
N LEU A 136 -5.25 5.22 11.53
CA LEU A 136 -6.60 5.72 11.28
C LEU A 136 -7.69 4.72 11.69
N ASN A 137 -7.42 3.43 11.52
CA ASN A 137 -8.28 2.37 12.02
C ASN A 137 -8.48 2.49 13.52
N TYR A 138 -7.37 2.59 14.25
CA TYR A 138 -7.37 2.64 15.71
C TYR A 138 -8.20 3.81 16.26
N PHE A 139 -8.20 4.96 15.56
CA PHE A 139 -9.00 6.13 15.94
C PHE A 139 -10.45 6.10 15.45
N GLU A 140 -10.93 4.96 14.92
CA GLU A 140 -12.27 4.80 14.36
C GLU A 140 -12.66 5.85 13.32
N TRP A 141 -11.68 6.54 12.70
CA TRP A 141 -11.91 7.67 11.79
C TRP A 141 -12.67 7.24 10.52
N PHE A 142 -13.02 5.97 10.39
CA PHE A 142 -14.13 5.56 9.52
C PHE A 142 -14.94 4.34 10.00
N GLY A 143 -14.71 3.76 11.18
CA GLY A 143 -15.28 2.44 11.52
C GLY A 143 -15.01 1.33 10.47
N MET A 144 -14.03 1.55 9.59
CA MET A 144 -13.77 0.75 8.38
C MET A 144 -12.31 0.33 8.30
N PHE A 145 -11.81 -0.37 9.32
CA PHE A 145 -10.55 -1.11 9.19
C PHE A 145 -10.54 -2.33 10.13
#